data_AF-A0A3A9JCE7-F1
#
_entry.id   AF-A0A3A9JCE7-F1
#
_cell.length_a   1.000
_cell.length_b   1.000
_cell.length_c   1.000
_cell.angle_alpha   90.00
_cell.angle_beta   90.00
_cell.angle_gamma   90.00
#
_symmetry.space_group_name_H-M   'P 1'
#
loop_
_entity.id
_entity.type
_entity.pdbx_description
1 polymer ?
#
loop_
_entity_poly.entity_id
_entity_poly.type
_entity_poly.pdbx_seq_one_letter_code
_entity_poly.pdbx_strand_id
1 'polypeptide(L)'
;MIRGMAICIALGLATLPAAAADYRRPNAAQMEEIRRWLCPHGGTPVRGAPGRCDGSGRGRGGGSVAGFGSPAPGWDRGLPAASHEQMACPEGTRPVLARGHEDIMRCLPG
;
A
#
# COMPACT_ATOMS: atom_id res chain seq x y z
N MET A 1 -18.11 -38.14 -57.26
CA MET A 1 -18.90 -38.44 -56.05
C MET A 1 -18.09 -38.03 -54.84
N ILE A 2 -18.57 -37.00 -54.14
CA ILE A 2 -17.90 -36.30 -53.04
C ILE A 2 -18.08 -37.12 -51.76
N ARG A 3 -16.98 -37.55 -51.13
CA ARG A 3 -17.01 -38.06 -49.76
C ARG A 3 -16.13 -37.15 -48.92
N GLY A 4 -16.80 -36.20 -48.26
CA GLY A 4 -16.19 -35.23 -47.35
C GLY A 4 -15.52 -35.93 -46.17
N MET A 5 -14.22 -35.69 -46.03
CA MET A 5 -13.43 -36.11 -44.90
C MET A 5 -13.65 -35.07 -43.79
N ALA A 6 -14.56 -35.39 -42.87
CA ALA A 6 -14.80 -34.58 -41.68
C ALA A 6 -13.54 -34.62 -40.80
N ILE A 7 -12.76 -33.54 -40.84
CA ILE A 7 -11.64 -33.32 -39.93
C ILE A 7 -12.22 -32.88 -38.59
N CYS A 8 -12.36 -33.82 -37.66
CA CYS A 8 -12.64 -33.52 -36.26
C CYS A 8 -11.36 -32.99 -35.60
N ILE A 9 -11.16 -31.67 -35.61
CA ILE A 9 -10.18 -31.02 -34.73
C ILE A 9 -10.70 -31.15 -33.31
N ALA A 10 -10.25 -32.20 -32.61
CA ALA A 10 -10.39 -32.27 -31.17
C ALA A 10 -9.50 -31.18 -30.56
N LEU A 11 -10.10 -30.03 -30.26
CA LEU A 11 -9.55 -29.04 -29.34
C LEU A 11 -9.41 -29.71 -27.98
N GLY A 12 -8.26 -30.31 -27.74
CA GLY A 12 -7.82 -30.72 -26.41
C GLY A 12 -7.59 -29.46 -25.58
N LEU A 13 -8.62 -29.03 -24.85
CA LEU A 13 -8.46 -28.17 -23.68
C LEU A 13 -7.65 -28.95 -22.65
N ALA A 14 -6.32 -28.79 -22.71
CA ALA A 14 -5.44 -29.23 -21.65
C ALA A 14 -5.75 -28.38 -20.41
N THR A 15 -6.62 -28.88 -19.54
CA THR A 15 -6.71 -28.43 -18.15
C THR A 15 -5.35 -28.72 -17.50
N LEU A 16 -4.48 -27.70 -17.49
CA LEU A 16 -3.30 -27.71 -16.65
C LEU A 16 -3.78 -27.80 -15.20
N PRO A 17 -3.37 -28.83 -14.42
CA PRO A 17 -3.62 -28.81 -13.00
C PRO A 17 -2.88 -27.60 -12.43
N ALA A 18 -3.60 -26.73 -11.73
CA ALA A 18 -2.99 -25.71 -10.90
C ALA A 18 -2.18 -26.45 -9.83
N ALA A 19 -0.89 -26.67 -10.08
CA ALA A 19 0.02 -27.18 -9.08
C ALA A 19 0.01 -26.17 -7.94
N ALA A 20 -0.63 -26.54 -6.82
CA ALA A 20 -0.50 -25.79 -5.59
C ALA A 20 0.99 -25.75 -5.27
N ALA A 21 1.62 -24.59 -5.44
CA ALA A 21 3.00 -24.43 -5.08
C ALA A 21 3.12 -24.70 -3.58
N ASP A 22 3.81 -25.77 -3.20
CA ASP A 22 4.12 -26.04 -1.81
C ASP A 22 4.79 -24.80 -1.21
N TYR A 23 4.32 -24.36 -0.05
CA TYR A 23 4.92 -23.23 0.66
C TYR A 23 6.36 -23.59 1.01
N ARG A 24 7.31 -23.11 0.21
CA ARG A 24 8.73 -23.26 0.47
C ARG A 24 9.17 -22.14 1.42
N ARG A 25 9.71 -22.53 2.57
CA ARG A 25 10.33 -21.58 3.50
C ARG A 25 11.48 -20.86 2.80
N PRO A 26 11.52 -19.51 2.79
CA PRO A 26 12.62 -18.77 2.21
C PRO A 26 13.95 -19.10 2.92
N ASN A 27 15.03 -19.22 2.14
CA ASN A 27 16.38 -19.37 2.69
C ASN A 27 16.92 -18.02 3.24
N ALA A 28 18.10 -18.03 3.83
CA ALA A 28 18.68 -16.84 4.45
C ALA A 28 18.87 -15.66 3.49
N ALA A 29 19.28 -15.90 2.25
CA ALA A 29 19.46 -14.85 1.24
C ALA A 29 18.11 -14.23 0.83
N GLN A 30 17.10 -15.07 0.62
CA GLN A 30 15.74 -14.63 0.31
C GLN A 30 15.12 -13.85 1.49
N MET A 31 15.37 -14.29 2.72
CA MET A 31 14.93 -13.55 3.90
C MET A 31 15.57 -12.16 3.99
N GLU A 32 16.82 -12.02 3.56
CA GLU A 32 17.50 -10.72 3.53
C GLU A 32 16.96 -9.80 2.42
N GLU A 33 16.64 -10.35 1.25
CA GLU A 33 15.96 -9.62 0.17
C GLU A 33 14.58 -9.12 0.61
N ILE A 34 13.78 -9.98 1.25
CA ILE A 34 12.47 -9.62 1.81
C ILE A 34 12.61 -8.50 2.85
N ARG A 35 13.62 -8.56 3.74
CA ARG A 35 13.87 -7.49 4.72
C ARG A 35 14.20 -6.17 4.05
N ARG A 36 15.02 -6.19 2.99
CA ARG A 36 15.41 -4.98 2.25
C ARG A 36 14.24 -4.34 1.53
N TRP A 37 13.34 -5.15 0.99
CA TRP A 37 12.12 -4.68 0.35
C TRP A 37 11.15 -4.07 1.38
N LEU A 38 10.95 -4.73 2.52
CA LEU A 38 10.04 -4.24 3.58
C LEU A 38 10.59 -3.04 4.36
N CYS A 39 11.91 -2.98 4.55
CA CYS A 39 12.60 -1.94 5.32
C CYS A 39 13.75 -1.35 4.49
N PRO A 40 13.46 -0.50 3.48
CA PRO A 40 14.48 0.05 2.57
C PRO A 40 15.52 0.93 3.26
N HIS A 41 15.20 1.48 4.42
CA HIS A 41 16.10 2.31 5.24
C HIS A 41 16.79 1.54 6.38
N GLY A 42 16.74 0.20 6.36
CA GLY A 42 17.33 -0.66 7.39
C GLY A 42 16.40 -0.98 8.55
N GLY A 43 16.80 -1.97 9.36
CA GLY A 43 16.02 -2.56 10.45
C GLY A 43 15.27 -3.82 10.04
N THR A 44 14.44 -4.34 10.94
CA THR A 44 13.60 -5.53 10.72
C THR A 44 12.11 -5.24 10.86
N PRO A 45 11.23 -5.90 10.07
CA PRO A 45 9.77 -5.76 10.20
C PRO A 45 9.27 -6.20 11.58
N VAL A 46 8.39 -5.41 12.19
CA VAL A 46 7.82 -5.71 13.51
C VAL A 46 6.65 -6.67 13.36
N ARG A 47 6.69 -7.81 14.06
CA ARG A 47 5.59 -8.78 14.08
C ARG A 47 4.32 -8.12 14.62
N GLY A 48 3.21 -8.26 13.89
CA GLY A 48 1.91 -7.71 14.28
C GLY A 48 1.70 -6.22 13.97
N ALA A 49 2.70 -5.54 13.39
CA ALA A 49 2.60 -4.14 12.99
C ALA A 49 3.00 -3.98 11.51
N PRO A 50 2.08 -4.26 10.56
CA PRO A 50 2.35 -4.14 9.12
C PRO A 50 2.93 -2.76 8.77
N GLY A 51 3.99 -2.73 7.95
CA GLY A 51 4.65 -1.49 7.52
C GLY A 51 5.59 -0.84 8.56
N ARG A 52 5.69 -1.37 9.79
CA ARG A 52 6.62 -0.84 10.81
C ARG A 52 7.93 -1.62 10.82
N CYS A 53 9.05 -0.88 10.83
CA CYS A 53 10.39 -1.39 11.05
C CYS A 53 10.91 -0.97 12.44
N ASP A 54 11.69 -1.83 13.10
CA ASP A 54 12.26 -1.61 14.44
C ASP A 54 13.29 -0.46 14.53
N GLY A 55 13.79 0.01 13.39
CA GLY A 55 14.77 1.09 13.30
C GLY A 55 16.20 0.71 13.65
N SER A 56 16.51 -0.58 13.89
CA SER A 56 17.83 -1.05 14.33
C SER A 56 18.95 -0.84 13.30
N GLY A 57 18.60 -0.70 12.01
CA GLY A 57 19.54 -0.40 10.92
C GLY A 57 19.69 1.09 10.59
N ARG A 58 19.00 1.97 11.31
CA ARG A 58 19.09 3.41 11.07
C ARG A 58 20.24 3.98 11.90
N GLY A 59 21.28 4.47 11.23
CA GLY A 59 22.14 5.48 11.85
C GLY A 59 21.25 6.56 12.44
N ARG A 60 21.50 6.95 13.71
CA ARG A 60 20.70 7.91 14.50
C ARG A 60 20.14 9.03 13.61
N GLY A 61 18.86 8.96 13.23
CA GLY A 61 18.27 10.01 12.39
C GLY A 61 17.01 9.63 11.61
N GLY A 62 16.72 8.34 11.45
CA GLY A 62 15.60 7.93 10.62
C GLY A 62 14.39 7.36 11.35
N GLY A 63 14.09 7.64 12.61
CA GLY A 63 12.96 7.00 13.30
C GLY A 63 11.65 7.04 12.49
N SER A 64 11.16 5.89 12.03
CA SER A 64 9.85 5.76 11.40
C SER A 64 8.75 5.98 12.42
N VAL A 65 8.38 7.25 12.59
CA VAL A 65 7.01 7.64 12.86
C VAL A 65 6.25 7.60 11.52
N ALA A 66 6.29 6.48 10.79
CA ALA A 66 5.37 6.27 9.66
C ALA A 66 3.97 5.93 10.20
N GLY A 67 3.45 6.78 11.08
CA GLY A 67 2.03 7.09 11.14
C GLY A 67 1.79 8.25 10.19
N PHE A 68 0.58 8.32 9.61
CA PHE A 68 0.09 9.53 8.96
C PHE A 68 0.45 10.75 9.83
N GLY A 69 1.42 11.57 9.38
CA GLY A 69 1.86 12.75 10.12
C GLY A 69 3.32 12.81 10.58
N SER A 70 4.23 11.91 10.20
CA SER A 70 5.66 12.26 10.30
C SER A 70 5.97 13.41 9.35
N PRO A 71 6.41 14.58 9.85
CA PRO A 71 6.97 15.58 8.97
C PRO A 71 8.19 14.95 8.30
N ALA A 72 8.16 14.81 6.97
CA ALA A 72 9.41 14.59 6.27
C ALA A 72 10.37 15.72 6.71
N PRO A 73 11.64 15.44 7.06
CA PRO A 73 12.47 16.48 7.66
C PRO A 73 12.64 17.68 6.72
N GLY A 74 11.95 18.79 7.02
CA GLY A 74 12.20 20.11 6.43
C GLY A 74 11.39 20.52 5.19
N TRP A 75 10.36 19.78 4.75
CA TRP A 75 9.45 20.31 3.71
C TRP A 75 8.61 21.50 4.22
N ASP A 76 8.39 21.54 5.52
CA ASP A 76 7.63 22.55 6.26
C ASP A 76 8.49 23.71 6.75
N ARG A 77 9.80 23.71 6.47
CA ARG A 77 10.72 24.76 6.94
C ARG A 77 10.36 26.11 6.31
N GLY A 78 9.84 27.03 7.12
CA GLY A 78 9.41 28.36 6.70
C GLY A 78 7.92 28.50 6.42
N LEU A 79 7.15 27.41 6.53
CA LEU A 79 5.70 27.49 6.54
C LEU A 79 5.19 27.84 7.95
N PRO A 80 4.07 28.58 8.05
CA PRO A 80 3.38 28.77 9.32
C PRO A 80 3.00 27.42 9.94
N ALA A 81 2.98 27.36 11.28
CA ALA A 81 2.45 26.20 11.99
C ALA A 81 0.99 25.95 11.55
N ALA A 82 0.63 24.68 11.32
CA ALA A 82 -0.75 24.32 11.02
C ALA A 82 -1.64 24.71 12.22
N SER A 83 -2.69 25.50 11.98
CA SER A 83 -3.62 25.91 13.04
C SER A 83 -4.53 24.78 13.51
N HIS A 84 -4.60 23.67 12.77
CA HIS A 84 -5.54 22.54 12.98
C HIS A 84 -7.03 22.96 13.02
N GLU A 85 -7.35 24.22 12.78
CA GLU A 85 -8.71 24.73 12.68
C GLU A 85 -9.24 24.48 11.27
N GLN A 86 -10.38 23.80 11.16
CA GLN A 86 -11.11 23.72 9.90
C GLN A 86 -11.68 25.11 9.59
N MET A 87 -11.23 25.71 8.49
CA MET A 87 -11.83 26.93 7.97
C MET A 87 -13.28 26.67 7.56
N ALA A 88 -14.13 27.70 7.71
CA ALA A 88 -15.50 27.64 7.21
C ALA A 88 -15.52 27.34 5.70
N CYS A 89 -16.57 26.68 5.23
CA CYS A 89 -16.74 26.41 3.81
C CYS A 89 -16.84 27.74 3.02
N PRO A 90 -16.17 27.85 1.86
CA PRO A 90 -16.23 29.05 1.03
C PRO A 90 -17.65 29.31 0.53
N GLU A 91 -17.92 30.57 0.18
CA GLU A 91 -19.20 31.00 -0.41
C GLU A 91 -19.63 30.12 -1.60
N GLY A 92 -20.93 29.82 -1.67
CA GLY A 92 -21.49 28.90 -2.67
C GLY A 92 -21.22 27.41 -2.42
N THR A 93 -20.66 27.07 -1.25
CA THR A 93 -20.53 25.69 -0.80
C THR A 93 -21.10 25.50 0.61
N ARG A 94 -21.57 24.29 0.89
CA ARG A 94 -22.11 23.90 2.19
C ARG A 94 -21.28 22.77 2.82
N PRO A 95 -21.14 22.76 4.15
CA PRO A 95 -20.43 21.70 4.85
C PRO A 95 -21.29 20.42 4.89
N VAL A 96 -20.69 19.28 4.58
CA VAL A 96 -21.32 17.96 4.58
C VAL A 96 -20.37 16.94 5.20
N LEU A 97 -20.86 16.10 6.11
CA LEU A 97 -20.08 14.99 6.67
C LEU A 97 -19.60 14.05 5.55
N ALA A 98 -18.31 13.72 5.57
CA ALA A 98 -17.74 12.76 4.64
C ALA A 98 -18.34 11.37 4.88
N ARG A 99 -18.73 10.68 3.80
CA ARG A 99 -19.29 9.34 3.89
C ARG A 99 -18.33 8.41 4.63
N GLY A 100 -18.81 7.80 5.72
CA GLY A 100 -18.03 6.86 6.53
C GLY A 100 -17.14 7.49 7.59
N HIS A 101 -17.24 8.81 7.81
CA HIS A 101 -16.51 9.53 8.86
C HIS A 101 -17.46 10.37 9.70
N GLU A 102 -17.16 10.52 10.98
CA GLU A 102 -17.94 11.32 11.94
C GLU A 102 -17.32 12.69 12.24
N ASP A 103 -16.07 12.89 11.83
CA ASP A 103 -15.22 14.03 12.18
C ASP A 103 -14.69 14.81 10.97
N ILE A 104 -14.91 14.29 9.75
CA ILE A 104 -14.42 14.91 8.51
C ILE A 104 -15.56 15.62 7.79
N MET A 105 -15.43 16.93 7.62
CA MET A 105 -16.35 17.74 6.80
C MET A 105 -15.80 17.95 5.39
N ARG A 106 -16.68 18.00 4.40
CA ARG A 106 -16.39 18.34 3.01
C ARG A 106 -17.28 19.49 2.58
N CYS A 107 -16.73 20.43 1.83
CA CYS A 107 -17.52 21.48 1.20
C CYS A 107 -18.04 20.98 -0.14
N LEU A 108 -19.36 20.97 -0.32
CA LEU A 108 -20.01 20.63 -1.58
C LEU A 108 -20.76 21.85 -2.13
N PRO A 109 -20.87 22.02 -3.46
CA PRO A 109 -21.70 23.08 -4.03
C PRO A 109 -23.15 22.97 -3.54
N GLY A 110 -23.77 24.09 -3.20
CA GLY A 110 -25.18 24.16 -2.82
C GLY A 110 -25.57 25.36 -1.99
#